data_AF-A0A842UAU6-F1
#
_entry.id   AF-A0A842UAU6-F1
#
_cell.length_a   1.000
_cell.length_b   1.000
_cell.length_c   1.000
_cell.angle_alpha   90.00
_cell.angle_beta   90.00
_cell.angle_gamma   90.00
#
_symmetry.space_group_name_H-M   'P 1'
#
loop_
_entity.id
_entity.type
_entity.pdbx_description
1 polymer ?
#
loop_
_entity_poly.entity_id
_entity_poly.type
_entity_poly.pdbx_seq_one_letter_code
_entity_poly.pdbx_strand_id
1 'polypeptide(L)' 'MGKKKLVIKRIVEKVSIDDQGRIAIPKSIRDKHNFNPGAEFEIIDDEDKIILKRLILK' A
#
# COMPACT_ATOMS: atom_id res chain seq x y z
N MET A 1 9.71 -16.06 32.32
CA MET A 1 9.87 -14.83 31.52
C MET A 1 9.17 -15.03 30.18
N GLY A 2 7.90 -14.59 30.06
CA GLY A 2 7.05 -14.96 28.91
C GLY A 2 7.44 -14.23 27.62
N LYS A 3 7.61 -14.98 26.52
CA LYS A 3 7.79 -14.41 25.18
C LYS A 3 6.50 -13.68 24.79
N LYS A 4 6.52 -12.35 24.71
CA LYS A 4 5.42 -11.58 24.10
C LYS A 4 5.31 -11.99 22.63
N LYS A 5 4.18 -12.59 22.27
CA LYS A 5 3.82 -12.95 20.90
C LYS A 5 3.59 -11.65 20.11
N LEU A 6 4.45 -11.36 19.13
CA LEU A 6 4.24 -10.27 18.18
C LEU A 6 2.99 -10.59 17.36
N VAL A 7 1.89 -9.87 17.62
CA VAL A 7 0.68 -9.96 16.81
C VAL A 7 0.90 -9.09 15.57
N ILE A 8 1.40 -9.67 14.48
CA ILE A 8 1.40 -9.00 13.18
C ILE A 8 -0.02 -9.13 12.60
N LYS A 9 -0.90 -8.20 12.98
CA LYS A 9 -2.17 -7.99 12.28
C LYS A 9 -2.12 -6.61 11.66
N ARG A 10 -2.16 -6.52 10.33
CA ARG A 10 -2.79 -5.38 9.64
C ARG A 10 -2.95 -5.65 8.15
N ILE A 11 -3.96 -6.46 7.81
CA ILE A 11 -4.75 -6.12 6.62
C ILE A 11 -5.59 -4.91 7.06
N VAL A 12 -5.27 -3.73 6.54
CA VAL A 12 -5.98 -2.49 6.88
C VAL A 12 -7.33 -2.46 6.15
N GLU A 13 -7.35 -2.85 4.88
CA GLU A 13 -8.54 -2.95 4.02
C GLU A 13 -8.27 -3.95 2.88
N LYS A 14 -9.30 -4.69 2.45
CA LYS A 14 -9.26 -5.49 1.20
C LYS A 14 -9.75 -4.63 0.06
N VAL A 15 -9.06 -4.67 -1.08
CA VAL A 15 -9.47 -4.00 -2.31
C VAL A 15 -9.53 -5.02 -3.45
N SER A 16 -10.45 -4.83 -4.39
CA SER A 16 -10.49 -5.59 -5.64
C SER A 16 -9.84 -4.80 -6.77
N ILE A 17 -9.32 -5.54 -7.75
CA ILE A 17 -8.91 -4.99 -9.03
C ILE A 17 -10.19 -4.75 -9.86
N ASP A 18 -10.32 -3.58 -10.47
CA ASP A 18 -11.43 -3.30 -11.38
C ASP A 18 -11.24 -3.96 -12.76
N ASP A 19 -12.21 -3.81 -13.65
CA ASP A 19 -12.18 -4.35 -15.02
C ASP A 19 -11.04 -3.78 -15.87
N GLN A 20 -10.48 -2.63 -15.48
CA GLN A 20 -9.35 -1.98 -16.13
C GLN A 20 -8.00 -2.35 -15.50
N GLY A 21 -7.97 -3.25 -14.51
CA GLY A 21 -6.72 -3.67 -13.87
C GLY A 21 -6.22 -2.70 -12.79
N ARG A 22 -7.04 -1.76 -12.31
CA ARG A 22 -6.64 -0.74 -11.32
C ARG A 22 -7.06 -1.14 -9.92
N ILE A 23 -6.29 -0.67 -8.93
CA ILE A 23 -6.67 -0.70 -7.52
C ILE A 23 -6.89 0.72 -6.99
N ALA A 24 -7.96 0.92 -6.23
CA ALA A 24 -8.16 2.17 -5.51
C ALA A 24 -7.43 2.10 -4.17
N ILE A 25 -6.42 2.95 -3.95
CA ILE A 25 -5.77 3.06 -2.63
C ILE A 25 -6.77 3.66 -1.64
N PRO A 26 -7.11 2.94 -0.54
CA PRO A 26 -8.07 3.43 0.44
C PRO A 26 -7.70 4.79 1.02
N LYS A 27 -8.72 5.60 1.34
CA LYS A 27 -8.53 6.96 1.87
C LYS A 27 -7.63 6.97 3.11
N SER A 28 -7.82 6.03 4.02
CA SER A 28 -7.03 5.86 5.24
C SER A 28 -5.51 5.77 4.96
N ILE A 29 -5.12 5.05 3.90
CA ILE A 29 -3.73 4.87 3.47
C ILE A 29 -3.24 6.14 2.77
N ARG A 30 -4.05 6.74 1.89
CA ARG A 30 -3.70 7.99 1.20
C ARG A 30 -3.44 9.13 2.17
N ASP A 31 -4.30 9.32 3.16
CA ASP A 31 -4.18 10.37 4.17
C ASP A 31 -2.93 10.14 5.02
N LYS A 32 -2.68 8.89 5.44
CA LYS A 32 -1.48 8.52 6.23
C LYS A 32 -0.18 8.83 5.51
N HIS A 33 -0.12 8.62 4.20
CA HIS A 33 1.10 8.80 3.40
C HIS A 33 1.11 10.10 2.58
N ASN A 34 0.11 10.97 2.77
CA ASN A 34 -0.09 12.22 2.04
C ASN A 34 0.00 12.03 0.50
N PHE A 35 -0.72 11.02 0.00
CA PHE A 35 -0.82 10.71 -1.42
C PHE A 35 -1.90 11.57 -2.06
N ASN A 36 -1.46 12.67 -2.65
CA ASN A 36 -2.32 13.62 -3.36
C ASN A 36 -2.59 13.14 -4.79
N PRO A 37 -3.72 13.56 -5.41
CA PRO A 37 -3.94 13.33 -6.83
C PRO A 37 -2.75 13.79 -7.68
N GLY A 38 -2.35 12.96 -8.64
CA GLY A 38 -1.16 13.20 -9.46
C GLY A 38 0.17 12.72 -8.85
N ALA A 39 0.17 12.15 -7.63
CA ALA A 39 1.36 11.49 -7.11
C ALA A 39 1.75 10.30 -7.99
N GLU A 40 3.03 10.21 -8.34
CA GLU A 40 3.60 9.13 -9.14
C GLU A 40 4.29 8.09 -8.25
N PHE A 41 4.24 6.83 -8.68
CA PHE A 41 4.79 5.69 -7.95
C PHE A 41 5.56 4.78 -8.89
N GLU A 42 6.74 4.35 -8.44
CA GLU A 42 7.43 3.19 -8.97
C GLU A 42 6.72 1.93 -8.48
N ILE A 43 6.44 1.01 -9.42
CA ILE A 43 5.86 -0.31 -9.13
C ILE A 43 7.01 -1.30 -9.09
N ILE A 44 7.19 -1.97 -7.97
CA ILE A 44 8.18 -3.03 -7.78
C ILE A 44 7.43 -4.36 -7.62
N ASP A 45 7.79 -5.32 -8.46
CA ASP A 45 7.32 -6.71 -8.39
C ASP A 45 8.28 -7.52 -7.51
N ASP A 46 7.77 -8.02 -6.37
CA ASP A 46 8.52 -8.74 -5.34
C ASP A 46 7.79 -10.03 -4.94
N GLU A 47 8.10 -11.11 -5.66
CA GLU A 47 7.54 -12.46 -5.49
C GLU A 47 5.99 -12.50 -5.48
N ASP A 48 5.39 -12.46 -4.29
CA ASP A 48 3.95 -12.52 -4.04
C ASP A 48 3.33 -11.15 -3.77
N LYS A 49 4.08 -10.06 -3.95
CA LYS A 49 3.69 -8.69 -3.56
C LYS A 49 4.04 -7.67 -4.63
N ILE A 50 3.19 -6.66 -4.73
CA ILE A 50 3.51 -5.41 -5.43
C ILE A 50 3.78 -4.33 -4.40
N ILE A 51 4.92 -3.65 -4.54
CA ILE A 51 5.31 -2.52 -3.68
C ILE A 51 5.18 -1.22 -4.49
N LEU A 52 4.42 -0.26 -3.95
CA LEU A 52 4.33 1.09 -4.50
C LEU A 52 5.32 2.00 -3.77
N LYS A 53 6.31 2.52 -4.49
CA LYS A 53 7.30 3.47 -3.96
C LYS A 53 7.09 4.84 -4.57
N ARG A 54 6.77 5.83 -3.73
CA ARG A 54 6.50 7.20 -4.20
C ARG A 54 7.73 7.77 -4.91
N LEU A 55 7.52 8.28 -6.12
CA LEU A 55 8.52 9.05 -6.83
C LEU A 55 8.53 10.48 -6.27
N ILE A 56 9.67 10.88 -5.72
CA ILE A 56 9.94 12.25 -5.33
C ILE A 56 10.90 12.79 -6.37
N LEU A 57 10.37 13.48 -7.38
CA LEU A 57 11.18 14.22 -8.33
C LEU A 57 11.93 15.30 -7.52
N LYS A 58 13.27 15.22 -7.52
CA LYS A 58 14.14 16.19 -6.87
C LYS A 58 14.23 17.48 -7.67
#